data_AF-A0A0Q5WJA6-F1
#
_entry.id   AF-A0A0Q5WJA6-F1
#
_cell.length_a   1.000
_cell.length_b   1.000
_cell.length_c   1.000
_cell.angle_alpha   90.00
_cell.angle_beta   90.00
_cell.angle_gamma   90.00
#
_symmetry.space_group_name_H-M   'P 1'
#
loop_
_entity.id
_entity.type
_entity.pdbx_description
1 polymer ?
#
loop_
_entity_poly.entity_id
_entity_poly.type
_entity_poly.pdbx_seq_one_letter_code
_entity_poly.pdbx_strand_id
1 'polypeptide(L)'
;MNAERSYKPGGDAKAIARVAREYYGSYRNMFEVHGWPERKEKMMPAQQSRVVEAYGSVRAFENAHARTSDLMFPMQAIRSKPPNVWLTSFYGFGPWNWGFLGFTLESARQSFIKNSAPGVLVVIYGASKASEAERGNVIGVLQCSHVTGHAKQFMSPEEWRKKEANPDSKGKWDYAVKVERAWRVTPETRMPVREFAPDATATEAWQHIGSRGERLTPREAENILKLDLQEVAVFGASAVIQSAPAGARHILAPSKAGPVSQSGFTVREAEGPKHLYILKLRGDADAFLGKQANGHIIVKAGFSCSPKTRRDTLNSAFPNFSFGWELLHSGADQGIDAYPTSDHALAGEKAMQTVLCEAPRSRSLGGEFFLAHPDQVTKAWEVGNTAAKEFVK
;
A
#
# COMPACT_ATOMS: atom_id res chain seq x y z
N MET A 1 1.51 -21.62 -31.63
CA MET A 1 2.74 -21.27 -32.38
C MET A 1 3.93 -21.57 -31.50
N ASN A 2 4.84 -22.40 -32.00
CA ASN A 2 5.97 -22.96 -31.28
C ASN A 2 7.13 -21.97 -31.10
N ALA A 3 7.70 -22.01 -29.88
CA ALA A 3 9.11 -21.80 -29.52
C ALA A 3 9.87 -20.60 -30.14
N GLU A 4 9.72 -19.41 -29.56
CA GLU A 4 10.76 -18.40 -29.68
C GLU A 4 11.92 -18.67 -28.71
N ARG A 5 12.98 -19.29 -29.26
CA ARG A 5 14.39 -19.28 -28.85
C ARG A 5 14.64 -19.46 -27.33
N SER A 6 14.88 -20.70 -26.93
CA SER A 6 15.50 -20.99 -25.63
C SER A 6 16.87 -20.33 -25.59
N TYR A 7 17.24 -19.80 -24.42
CA TYR A 7 18.60 -19.35 -24.18
C TYR A 7 19.62 -20.46 -24.51
N LYS A 8 20.87 -20.08 -24.81
CA LYS A 8 21.98 -21.05 -24.81
C LYS A 8 21.99 -21.80 -23.46
N PRO A 9 22.45 -23.07 -23.40
CA PRO A 9 22.50 -23.83 -22.14
C PRO A 9 23.06 -23.00 -20.98
N GLY A 10 22.29 -22.88 -19.90
CA GLY A 10 22.63 -22.07 -18.72
C GLY A 10 22.27 -20.57 -18.80
N GLY A 11 21.67 -20.10 -19.90
CA GLY A 11 21.25 -18.69 -20.01
C GLY A 11 20.02 -18.35 -19.16
N ASP A 12 19.09 -19.28 -18.95
CA ASP A 12 17.97 -19.12 -18.01
C ASP A 12 18.47 -18.83 -16.59
N ALA A 13 19.42 -19.63 -16.10
CA ALA A 13 20.01 -19.43 -14.78
C ALA A 13 20.75 -18.09 -14.67
N LYS A 14 21.41 -17.63 -15.75
CA LYS A 14 22.06 -16.31 -15.78
C LYS A 14 21.05 -15.17 -15.76
N ALA A 15 19.95 -15.29 -16.50
CA ALA A 15 18.84 -14.35 -16.50
C ALA A 15 18.24 -14.22 -15.10
N ILE A 16 17.91 -15.35 -14.48
CA ILE A 16 17.35 -15.38 -13.12
C ILE A 16 18.35 -14.83 -12.11
N ALA A 17 19.64 -15.19 -12.20
CA ALA A 17 20.69 -14.65 -11.33
C ALA A 17 20.80 -13.13 -11.42
N ARG A 18 20.75 -12.60 -12.64
CA ARG A 18 20.80 -11.17 -12.92
C ARG A 18 19.63 -10.46 -12.24
N VAL A 19 18.41 -10.95 -12.48
CA VAL A 19 17.20 -10.38 -11.86
C VAL A 19 17.22 -10.52 -10.34
N ALA A 20 17.55 -11.69 -9.79
CA ALA A 20 17.66 -11.93 -8.35
C ALA A 20 18.61 -10.93 -7.68
N ARG A 21 19.77 -10.67 -8.30
CA ARG A 21 20.76 -9.71 -7.79
C ARG A 21 20.31 -8.25 -7.97
N GLU A 22 19.78 -7.89 -9.13
CA GLU A 22 19.47 -6.49 -9.45
C GLU A 22 18.18 -6.01 -8.78
N TYR A 23 17.18 -6.87 -8.66
CA TYR A 23 15.84 -6.52 -8.18
C TYR A 23 15.61 -6.90 -6.72
N TYR A 24 16.18 -8.03 -6.30
CA TYR A 24 15.98 -8.55 -4.95
C TYR A 24 17.26 -8.45 -4.10
N GLY A 25 18.41 -8.13 -4.71
CA GLY A 25 19.75 -8.15 -4.10
C GLY A 25 20.32 -9.52 -3.83
N SER A 26 19.50 -10.58 -3.79
CA SER A 26 19.95 -11.96 -3.65
C SER A 26 18.84 -12.94 -4.02
N TYR A 27 19.23 -14.19 -4.30
CA TYR A 27 18.30 -15.32 -4.42
C TYR A 27 17.42 -15.49 -3.19
N ARG A 28 18.03 -15.37 -2.00
CA ARG A 28 17.31 -15.52 -0.74
C ARG A 28 16.12 -14.55 -0.67
N ASN A 29 16.37 -13.27 -0.94
CA ASN A 29 15.33 -12.26 -0.91
C ASN A 29 14.29 -12.48 -2.01
N MET A 30 14.71 -12.93 -3.20
CA MET A 30 13.78 -13.26 -4.28
C MET A 30 12.82 -14.37 -3.83
N PHE A 31 13.33 -15.46 -3.25
CA PHE A 31 12.49 -16.56 -2.74
C PHE A 31 11.59 -16.13 -1.59
N GLU A 32 12.11 -15.31 -0.65
CA GLU A 32 11.32 -14.75 0.45
C GLU A 32 10.18 -13.87 -0.06
N VAL A 33 10.46 -12.98 -1.02
CA VAL A 33 9.44 -12.11 -1.62
C VAL A 33 8.38 -12.91 -2.34
N HIS A 34 8.72 -13.98 -3.05
CA HIS A 34 7.71 -14.78 -3.75
C HIS A 34 6.99 -15.80 -2.86
N GLY A 35 7.32 -15.89 -1.57
CA GLY A 35 6.77 -16.90 -0.67
C GLY A 35 7.16 -18.33 -1.05
N TRP A 36 8.21 -18.51 -1.86
CA TRP A 36 8.68 -19.85 -2.25
C TRP A 36 9.32 -20.53 -1.04
N PRO A 37 9.07 -21.82 -0.77
CA PRO A 37 9.48 -22.47 0.47
C PRO A 37 10.97 -22.84 0.52
N GLU A 38 11.66 -22.93 -0.62
CA GLU A 38 13.04 -23.43 -0.66
C GLU A 38 14.05 -22.47 -0.04
N ARG A 39 15.04 -23.02 0.67
CA ARG A 39 16.07 -22.24 1.37
C ARG A 39 17.46 -22.83 1.13
N LYS A 40 18.49 -21.99 1.26
CA LYS A 40 19.91 -22.34 1.09
C LYS A 40 20.16 -23.07 -0.24
N GLU A 41 20.82 -24.22 -0.20
CA GLU A 41 21.22 -25.02 -1.37
C GLU A 41 20.04 -25.49 -2.22
N LYS A 42 18.84 -25.61 -1.62
CA LYS A 42 17.61 -26.00 -2.34
C LYS A 42 17.07 -24.93 -3.27
N MET A 43 17.53 -23.67 -3.15
CA MET A 43 17.06 -22.57 -4.01
C MET A 43 17.56 -22.69 -5.45
N MET A 44 18.83 -23.07 -5.63
CA MET A 44 19.46 -23.08 -6.96
C MET A 44 18.84 -24.09 -7.94
N PRO A 45 18.50 -25.32 -7.52
CA PRO A 45 17.79 -26.28 -8.37
C PRO A 45 16.33 -25.87 -8.64
N ALA A 46 15.68 -25.17 -7.70
CA ALA A 46 14.25 -24.84 -7.78
C ALA A 46 13.96 -23.49 -8.48
N GLN A 47 14.96 -22.63 -8.67
CA GLN A 47 14.73 -21.26 -9.17
C GLN A 47 13.98 -21.23 -10.51
N GLN A 48 14.32 -22.11 -11.44
CA GLN A 48 13.77 -22.08 -12.79
C GLN A 48 12.33 -22.58 -12.78
N SER A 49 12.05 -23.68 -12.06
CA SER A 49 10.69 -24.19 -11.93
C SER A 49 9.78 -23.17 -11.25
N ARG A 50 10.25 -22.50 -10.20
CA ARG A 50 9.49 -21.46 -9.50
C ARG A 50 9.23 -20.22 -10.35
N VAL A 51 10.23 -19.78 -11.11
CA VAL A 51 10.08 -18.67 -12.06
C VAL A 51 9.08 -19.03 -13.15
N VAL A 52 9.17 -20.23 -13.73
CA VAL A 52 8.22 -20.69 -14.76
C VAL A 52 6.81 -20.85 -14.19
N GLU A 53 6.67 -21.38 -12.98
CA GLU A 53 5.38 -21.50 -12.28
C GLU A 53 4.73 -20.13 -12.05
N ALA A 54 5.50 -19.15 -11.60
CA ALA A 54 4.98 -17.83 -11.25
C ALA A 54 4.78 -16.89 -12.45
N TYR A 55 5.59 -17.01 -13.50
CA TYR A 55 5.62 -16.06 -14.64
C TYR A 55 5.33 -16.71 -15.99
N GLY A 56 5.10 -18.02 -16.05
CA GLY A 56 4.90 -18.79 -17.28
C GLY A 56 6.19 -19.07 -18.07
N SER A 57 7.21 -18.21 -17.97
CA SER A 57 8.53 -18.45 -18.57
C SER A 57 9.62 -17.56 -17.94
N VAL A 58 10.89 -17.94 -18.10
CA VAL A 58 12.04 -17.10 -17.71
C VAL A 58 12.08 -15.79 -18.48
N ARG A 59 11.66 -15.80 -19.76
CA ARG A 59 11.59 -14.58 -20.58
C ARG A 59 10.47 -13.65 -20.12
N ALA A 60 9.32 -14.18 -19.74
CA ALA A 60 8.24 -13.39 -19.13
C ALA A 60 8.66 -12.82 -17.77
N PHE A 61 9.41 -13.58 -16.98
CA PHE A 61 10.05 -13.08 -15.77
C PHE A 61 11.03 -11.94 -16.08
N GLU A 62 11.93 -12.09 -17.03
CA GLU A 62 12.81 -10.98 -17.45
C GLU A 62 12.06 -9.79 -18.01
N ASN A 63 10.95 -9.98 -18.73
CA ASN A 63 10.15 -8.88 -19.26
C ASN A 63 9.39 -8.15 -18.15
N ALA A 64 8.85 -8.87 -17.17
CA ALA A 64 8.26 -8.29 -15.97
C ALA A 64 9.31 -7.51 -15.14
N HIS A 65 10.58 -7.91 -15.28
CA HIS A 65 11.74 -7.25 -14.71
C HIS A 65 12.55 -6.54 -15.79
N ALA A 66 11.94 -6.11 -16.90
CA ALA A 66 12.68 -5.34 -17.89
C ALA A 66 12.77 -3.91 -17.40
N ARG A 67 13.93 -3.27 -17.63
CA ARG A 67 14.06 -1.82 -17.47
C ARG A 67 13.26 -1.16 -18.59
N THR A 68 11.96 -0.93 -18.38
CA THR A 68 11.12 -0.14 -19.29
C THR A 68 11.46 1.35 -19.23
N SER A 69 12.24 1.77 -18.23
CA SER A 69 12.74 3.12 -18.02
C SER A 69 14.14 3.08 -17.40
N ASP A 70 14.94 4.14 -17.56
CA ASP A 70 16.26 4.31 -16.90
C ASP A 70 16.15 4.52 -15.38
N LEU A 71 15.04 4.09 -14.78
CA LEU A 71 14.75 4.27 -13.37
C LEU A 71 15.41 3.17 -12.55
N MET A 72 16.09 3.60 -11.50
CA MET A 72 16.54 2.74 -10.43
C MET A 72 15.34 2.05 -9.76
N PHE A 73 15.45 0.74 -9.55
CA PHE A 73 14.44 0.01 -8.77
C PHE A 73 14.50 0.41 -7.30
N PRO A 74 13.39 0.32 -6.56
CA PRO A 74 13.38 0.71 -5.15
C PRO A 74 14.45 0.02 -4.30
N MET A 75 14.64 -1.29 -4.48
CA MET A 75 15.68 -2.04 -3.75
C MET A 75 17.10 -1.60 -4.12
N GLN A 76 17.31 -1.22 -5.38
CA GLN A 76 18.59 -0.68 -5.84
C GLN A 76 18.83 0.72 -5.24
N ALA A 77 17.80 1.55 -5.14
CA ALA A 77 17.87 2.87 -4.52
C ALA A 77 18.19 2.81 -3.02
N ILE A 78 17.59 1.86 -2.30
CA ILE A 78 17.85 1.63 -0.87
C ILE A 78 19.29 1.17 -0.63
N ARG A 79 19.81 0.27 -1.50
CA ARG A 79 21.10 -0.40 -1.27
C ARG A 79 22.28 0.23 -2.00
N SER A 80 22.07 1.26 -2.82
CA SER A 80 23.17 1.95 -3.49
C SER A 80 24.09 2.62 -2.46
N LYS A 81 25.34 2.89 -2.86
CA LYS A 81 26.33 3.57 -2.02
C LYS A 81 26.83 4.82 -2.77
N PRO A 82 26.42 6.04 -2.37
CA PRO A 82 25.42 6.34 -1.33
C PRO A 82 23.99 5.92 -1.74
N PRO A 83 23.06 5.76 -0.78
CA PRO A 83 21.66 5.46 -1.08
C PRO A 83 21.03 6.57 -1.93
N ASN A 84 20.18 6.18 -2.87
CA ASN A 84 19.38 7.12 -3.65
C ASN A 84 18.00 7.29 -2.99
N VAL A 85 18.03 7.63 -1.70
CA VAL A 85 16.85 7.76 -0.84
C VAL A 85 16.91 9.10 -0.12
N TRP A 86 15.83 9.85 -0.18
CA TRP A 86 15.71 11.19 0.37
C TRP A 86 14.50 11.28 1.32
N LEU A 87 14.56 12.22 2.25
CA LEU A 87 13.49 12.55 3.19
C LEU A 87 13.01 13.97 2.91
N THR A 88 11.70 14.18 2.84
CA THR A 88 11.08 15.51 2.85
C THR A 88 9.72 15.47 3.55
N SER A 89 9.03 16.61 3.60
CA SER A 89 7.82 16.81 4.41
C SER A 89 6.66 17.35 3.59
N PHE A 90 5.48 16.73 3.67
CA PHE A 90 4.25 17.24 3.06
C PHE A 90 3.17 17.53 4.13
N TYR A 91 2.15 18.31 3.74
CA TYR A 91 0.94 18.51 4.56
C TYR A 91 -0.12 17.41 4.38
N GLY A 92 0.12 16.46 3.48
CA GLY A 92 -0.73 15.30 3.24
C GLY A 92 -0.11 14.39 2.19
N PHE A 93 -0.62 13.17 2.05
CA PHE A 93 -0.12 12.20 1.08
C PHE A 93 -1.24 11.72 0.15
N GLY A 94 -1.42 12.44 -0.96
CA GLY A 94 -2.46 12.19 -1.96
C GLY A 94 -1.92 12.13 -3.40
N PRO A 95 -1.03 11.17 -3.73
CA PRO A 95 -0.37 11.11 -5.03
C PRO A 95 -1.33 10.89 -6.22
N TRP A 96 -2.54 10.40 -5.97
CA TRP A 96 -3.58 10.21 -7.00
C TRP A 96 -4.10 11.53 -7.59
N ASN A 97 -3.96 12.64 -6.88
CA ASN A 97 -4.25 13.98 -7.39
C ASN A 97 -3.00 14.86 -7.53
N TRP A 98 -1.90 14.48 -6.85
CA TRP A 98 -0.64 15.20 -6.78
C TRP A 98 0.52 14.31 -7.24
N GLY A 99 0.63 14.06 -8.55
CA GLY A 99 1.53 13.08 -9.16
C GLY A 99 2.99 13.52 -9.30
N PHE A 100 3.50 14.39 -8.43
CA PHE A 100 4.84 14.94 -8.53
C PHE A 100 5.43 15.32 -7.16
N LEU A 101 6.77 15.38 -7.09
CA LEU A 101 7.50 16.07 -6.02
C LEU A 101 7.67 17.54 -6.42
N GLY A 102 7.15 18.45 -5.61
CA GLY A 102 7.10 19.88 -5.91
C GLY A 102 8.11 20.72 -5.14
N PHE A 103 8.72 21.69 -5.83
CA PHE A 103 9.68 22.65 -5.26
C PHE A 103 9.21 24.08 -5.52
N THR A 104 9.33 24.95 -4.52
CA THR A 104 8.98 26.38 -4.67
C THR A 104 10.04 27.13 -5.46
N LEU A 105 11.31 26.75 -5.31
CA LEU A 105 12.43 27.36 -6.01
C LEU A 105 12.99 26.39 -7.05
N GLU A 106 13.17 26.85 -8.27
CA GLU A 106 13.76 26.04 -9.34
C GLU A 106 15.17 25.55 -8.99
N SER A 107 15.96 26.40 -8.33
CA SER A 107 17.30 26.04 -7.86
C SER A 107 17.30 24.86 -6.89
N ALA A 108 16.25 24.72 -6.07
CA ALA A 108 16.10 23.57 -5.18
C ALA A 108 15.79 22.29 -5.98
N ARG A 109 14.90 22.36 -6.98
CA ARG A 109 14.63 21.25 -7.90
C ARG A 109 15.91 20.81 -8.62
N GLN A 110 16.67 21.76 -9.17
CA GLN A 110 17.91 21.49 -9.89
C GLN A 110 18.97 20.87 -8.98
N SER A 111 19.09 21.35 -7.73
CA SER A 111 19.97 20.75 -6.73
C SER A 111 19.56 19.32 -6.41
N PHE A 112 18.27 19.05 -6.21
CA PHE A 112 17.76 17.69 -5.98
C PHE A 112 18.12 16.75 -7.14
N ILE A 113 17.85 17.15 -8.39
CA ILE A 113 18.16 16.35 -9.59
C ILE A 113 19.65 16.09 -9.72
N LYS A 114 20.50 17.11 -9.49
CA LYS A 114 21.96 16.99 -9.57
C LYS A 114 22.52 16.01 -8.53
N ASN A 115 21.86 15.88 -7.39
CA ASN A 115 22.33 15.09 -6.24
C ASN A 115 21.64 13.73 -6.10
N SER A 116 20.74 13.37 -7.01
CA SER A 116 20.02 12.10 -7.03
C SER A 116 20.11 11.45 -8.42
N ALA A 117 19.52 10.27 -8.58
CA ALA A 117 19.42 9.60 -9.87
C ALA A 117 17.97 9.18 -10.17
N PRO A 118 17.58 9.03 -11.45
CA PRO A 118 16.24 8.57 -11.81
C PRO A 118 15.88 7.26 -11.07
N GLY A 119 14.65 7.19 -10.55
CA GLY A 119 14.20 6.13 -9.64
C GLY A 119 14.53 6.39 -8.17
N VAL A 120 14.94 7.61 -7.83
CA VAL A 120 15.11 8.07 -6.44
C VAL A 120 13.85 7.81 -5.64
N LEU A 121 14.04 7.27 -4.43
CA LEU A 121 12.96 7.13 -3.45
C LEU A 121 12.92 8.36 -2.56
N VAL A 122 11.73 8.90 -2.36
CA VAL A 122 11.52 10.07 -1.51
C VAL A 122 10.51 9.71 -0.43
N VAL A 123 11.01 9.56 0.79
CA VAL A 123 10.23 9.31 1.99
C VAL A 123 9.58 10.61 2.44
N ILE A 124 8.28 10.55 2.67
CA ILE A 124 7.46 11.69 3.06
C ILE A 124 7.03 11.51 4.52
N TYR A 125 7.31 12.51 5.35
CA TYR A 125 6.70 12.62 6.67
C TYR A 125 5.66 13.74 6.73
N GLY A 126 4.69 13.62 7.64
CA GLY A 126 3.66 14.63 7.86
C GLY A 126 4.20 15.85 8.60
N ALA A 127 4.19 17.01 7.95
CA ALA A 127 4.59 18.29 8.55
C ALA A 127 3.48 18.88 9.45
N SER A 128 3.68 20.09 9.95
CA SER A 128 2.82 20.74 10.95
C SER A 128 1.34 20.83 10.56
N LYS A 129 1.03 21.07 9.28
CA LYS A 129 -0.37 21.13 8.77
C LYS A 129 -0.95 19.77 8.35
N ALA A 130 -0.22 18.68 8.54
CA ALA A 130 -0.77 17.34 8.34
C ALA A 130 -1.82 17.01 9.42
N SER A 131 -2.66 16.02 9.11
CA SER A 131 -3.63 15.47 10.07
C SER A 131 -2.92 15.01 11.35
N GLU A 132 -3.62 15.01 12.48
CA GLU A 132 -3.03 14.65 13.78
C GLU A 132 -2.36 13.27 13.75
N ALA A 133 -2.99 12.28 13.10
CA ALA A 133 -2.46 10.94 12.94
C ALA A 133 -1.24 10.83 11.99
N GLU A 134 -0.96 11.86 11.19
CA GLU A 134 0.12 11.90 10.20
C GLU A 134 1.30 12.76 10.63
N ARG A 135 1.05 13.77 11.48
CA ARG A 135 2.04 14.74 11.92
C ARG A 135 3.19 14.05 12.65
N GLY A 136 4.42 14.31 12.19
CA GLY A 136 5.64 13.74 12.75
C GLY A 136 5.90 12.28 12.39
N ASN A 137 5.03 11.66 11.60
CA ASN A 137 5.16 10.26 11.18
C ASN A 137 5.50 10.15 9.70
N VAL A 138 6.16 9.06 9.32
CA VAL A 138 6.34 8.68 7.91
C VAL A 138 4.99 8.23 7.34
N ILE A 139 4.56 8.86 6.26
CA ILE A 139 3.22 8.67 5.68
C ILE A 139 3.22 8.05 4.28
N GLY A 140 4.36 8.09 3.59
CA GLY A 140 4.49 7.44 2.30
C GLY A 140 5.88 7.55 1.69
N VAL A 141 6.04 6.89 0.55
CA VAL A 141 7.26 6.85 -0.25
C VAL A 141 6.89 7.10 -1.71
N LEU A 142 7.63 7.98 -2.38
CA LEU A 142 7.49 8.25 -3.81
C LEU A 142 8.68 7.69 -4.57
N GLN A 143 8.48 7.17 -5.78
CA GLN A 143 9.55 6.90 -6.74
C GLN A 143 9.49 7.92 -7.88
N CYS A 144 10.54 8.73 -8.03
CA CYS A 144 10.55 9.86 -8.97
C CYS A 144 11.43 9.58 -10.21
N SER A 145 11.02 10.07 -11.38
CA SER A 145 11.69 9.77 -12.66
C SER A 145 12.72 10.78 -13.16
N HIS A 146 12.90 11.91 -12.48
CA HIS A 146 13.66 13.07 -12.96
C HIS A 146 13.05 13.76 -14.20
N VAL A 147 11.91 13.31 -14.72
CA VAL A 147 11.15 14.07 -15.71
C VAL A 147 10.62 15.33 -15.04
N THR A 148 11.07 16.49 -15.50
CA THR A 148 10.72 17.79 -14.93
C THR A 148 9.60 18.47 -15.70
N GLY A 149 8.81 19.28 -15.01
CA GLY A 149 7.79 20.10 -15.64
C GLY A 149 7.19 21.11 -14.66
N HIS A 150 6.09 21.71 -15.06
CA HIS A 150 5.29 22.56 -14.19
C HIS A 150 4.26 21.71 -13.44
N ALA A 151 3.98 22.00 -12.17
CA ALA A 151 3.05 21.26 -11.31
C ALA A 151 1.69 20.97 -11.98
N LYS A 152 1.14 21.96 -12.71
CA LYS A 152 -0.11 21.82 -13.49
C LYS A 152 -0.13 20.63 -14.48
N GLN A 153 1.03 20.18 -14.96
CA GLN A 153 1.13 19.03 -15.88
C GLN A 153 0.99 17.68 -15.19
N PHE A 154 1.22 17.63 -13.88
CA PHE A 154 1.24 16.40 -13.07
C PHE A 154 0.22 16.43 -11.93
N MET A 155 -0.76 17.33 -12.01
CA MET A 155 -1.81 17.52 -11.01
C MET A 155 -3.19 17.44 -11.67
N SER A 156 -4.18 16.93 -10.94
CA SER A 156 -5.56 17.00 -11.44
C SER A 156 -6.01 18.46 -11.61
N PRO A 157 -6.81 18.79 -12.64
CA PRO A 157 -7.28 20.16 -12.85
C PRO A 157 -8.07 20.74 -11.68
N GLU A 158 -8.72 19.88 -10.89
CA GLU A 158 -9.45 20.28 -9.69
C GLU A 158 -8.52 20.66 -8.55
N GLU A 159 -7.51 19.85 -8.24
CA GLU A 159 -6.54 20.21 -7.20
C GLU A 159 -5.70 21.41 -7.58
N TRP A 160 -5.40 21.59 -8.87
CA TRP A 160 -4.74 22.81 -9.34
C TRP A 160 -5.55 24.07 -9.01
N ARG A 161 -6.88 24.03 -9.23
CA ARG A 161 -7.78 25.13 -8.88
C ARG A 161 -7.81 25.38 -7.37
N LYS A 162 -7.87 24.33 -6.54
CA LYS A 162 -7.84 24.45 -5.07
C LYS A 162 -6.52 25.04 -4.58
N LYS A 163 -5.39 24.59 -5.12
CA LYS A 163 -4.05 25.11 -4.84
C LYS A 163 -3.95 26.61 -5.13
N GLU A 164 -4.42 27.05 -6.30
CA GLU A 164 -4.33 28.44 -6.74
C GLU A 164 -5.31 29.37 -6.00
N ALA A 165 -6.41 28.84 -5.50
CA ALA A 165 -7.35 29.57 -4.66
C ALA A 165 -6.84 29.76 -3.22
N ASN A 166 -5.96 28.88 -2.74
CA ASN A 166 -5.43 28.93 -1.37
C ASN A 166 -4.17 29.83 -1.29
N PRO A 167 -4.20 30.95 -0.53
CA PRO A 167 -3.06 31.87 -0.39
C PRO A 167 -1.77 31.22 0.11
N ASP A 168 -1.86 30.15 0.92
CA ASP A 168 -0.69 29.48 1.48
C ASP A 168 0.09 28.66 0.44
N SER A 169 -0.58 28.22 -0.63
CA SER A 169 -0.05 27.32 -1.65
C SER A 169 0.06 27.93 -3.04
N LYS A 170 -0.65 29.05 -3.28
CA LYS A 170 -0.63 29.78 -4.55
C LYS A 170 0.81 30.15 -4.93
N GLY A 171 1.20 29.81 -6.16
CA GLY A 171 2.55 30.08 -6.67
C GLY A 171 3.69 29.30 -5.99
N LYS A 172 3.40 28.34 -5.10
CA LYS A 172 4.40 27.49 -4.44
C LYS A 172 4.39 26.08 -5.01
N TRP A 173 5.54 25.41 -4.92
CA TRP A 173 5.72 24.04 -5.40
C TRP A 173 5.46 23.82 -6.90
N ASP A 174 5.59 24.87 -7.72
CA ASP A 174 5.27 24.81 -9.15
C ASP A 174 6.34 24.11 -9.98
N TYR A 175 7.58 24.01 -9.46
CA TYR A 175 8.65 23.27 -10.12
C TYR A 175 8.57 21.80 -9.74
N ALA A 176 8.12 20.99 -10.69
CA ALA A 176 7.76 19.60 -10.43
C ALA A 176 8.81 18.61 -10.96
N VAL A 177 8.95 17.49 -10.25
CA VAL A 177 9.58 16.25 -10.70
C VAL A 177 8.53 15.15 -10.68
N LYS A 178 8.31 14.49 -11.81
CA LYS A 178 7.26 13.48 -11.99
C LYS A 178 7.48 12.28 -11.06
N VAL A 179 6.40 11.82 -10.44
CA VAL A 179 6.33 10.57 -9.68
C VAL A 179 5.80 9.47 -10.61
N GLU A 180 6.41 8.30 -10.54
CA GLU A 180 6.00 7.12 -11.34
C GLU A 180 5.22 6.11 -10.50
N ARG A 181 5.64 5.91 -9.25
CA ARG A 181 5.00 5.00 -8.28
C ARG A 181 4.97 5.65 -6.91
N ALA A 182 3.97 5.31 -6.11
CA ALA A 182 3.85 5.80 -4.76
C ALA A 182 3.31 4.70 -3.85
N TRP A 183 3.77 4.70 -2.60
CA TRP A 183 3.32 3.79 -1.57
C TRP A 183 2.92 4.58 -0.33
N ARG A 184 1.75 4.28 0.20
CA ARG A 184 1.28 4.85 1.47
C ARG A 184 1.68 3.92 2.60
N VAL A 185 2.12 4.49 3.73
CA VAL A 185 2.31 3.72 4.97
C VAL A 185 0.93 3.50 5.61
N THR A 186 0.63 2.26 5.98
CA THR A 186 -0.62 1.93 6.66
C THR A 186 -0.74 2.71 7.98
N PRO A 187 -1.90 3.31 8.29
CA PRO A 187 -2.06 4.16 9.48
C PRO A 187 -1.59 3.51 10.78
N GLU A 188 -1.81 2.20 10.92
CA GLU A 188 -1.53 1.41 12.12
C GLU A 188 -0.03 1.17 12.35
N THR A 189 0.80 1.34 11.32
CA THR A 189 2.23 0.95 11.34
C THR A 189 3.15 2.14 11.06
N ARG A 190 2.62 3.35 11.24
CA ARG A 190 3.38 4.58 11.00
C ARG A 190 4.52 4.70 12.00
N MET A 191 5.71 4.90 11.47
CA MET A 191 6.92 5.13 12.25
C MET A 191 7.15 6.63 12.45
N PRO A 192 7.46 7.11 13.66
CA PRO A 192 7.90 8.48 13.90
C PRO A 192 9.12 8.82 13.03
N VAL A 193 9.15 10.02 12.43
CA VAL A 193 10.24 10.41 11.53
C VAL A 193 11.61 10.42 12.22
N ARG A 194 11.65 10.74 13.53
CA ARG A 194 12.88 10.72 14.33
C ARG A 194 13.40 9.30 14.59
N GLU A 195 12.50 8.32 14.65
CA GLU A 195 12.89 6.90 14.74
C GLU A 195 13.33 6.37 13.37
N PHE A 196 12.63 6.81 12.31
CA PHE A 196 12.92 6.40 10.95
C PHE A 196 14.24 6.99 10.41
N ALA A 197 14.54 8.25 10.70
CA ALA A 197 15.71 8.96 10.19
C ALA A 197 16.39 9.81 11.28
N PRO A 198 16.98 9.18 12.32
CA PRO A 198 17.58 9.89 13.44
C PRO A 198 18.74 10.79 13.04
N ASP A 199 19.55 10.41 12.04
CA ASP A 199 20.72 11.19 11.61
C ASP A 199 20.29 12.37 10.73
N ALA A 200 19.36 12.15 9.80
CA ALA A 200 18.80 13.21 8.95
C ALA A 200 18.00 14.25 9.76
N THR A 201 17.45 13.86 10.91
CA THR A 201 16.67 14.75 11.80
C THR A 201 17.46 15.30 13.00
N ALA A 202 18.73 14.90 13.15
CA ALA A 202 19.55 15.24 14.33
C ALA A 202 19.74 16.75 14.54
N THR A 203 19.85 17.53 13.46
CA THR A 203 20.07 18.99 13.52
C THR A 203 18.78 19.79 13.70
N GLU A 204 17.62 19.13 13.75
CA GLU A 204 16.30 19.75 13.83
C GLU A 204 16.02 20.79 12.74
N ALA A 205 16.72 20.70 11.60
CA ALA A 205 16.59 21.62 10.47
C ALA A 205 15.31 21.33 9.64
N TRP A 206 14.14 21.28 10.28
CA TRP A 206 12.87 20.87 9.67
C TRP A 206 12.48 21.68 8.43
N GLN A 207 12.76 22.99 8.44
CA GLN A 207 12.52 23.85 7.28
C GLN A 207 13.44 23.50 6.10
N HIS A 208 14.68 23.10 6.37
CA HIS A 208 15.62 22.65 5.34
C HIS A 208 15.14 21.33 4.72
N ILE A 209 14.81 20.34 5.56
CA ILE A 209 14.29 19.04 5.13
C ILE A 209 13.02 19.22 4.28
N GLY A 210 12.09 20.07 4.72
CA GLY A 210 10.84 20.31 3.99
C GLY A 210 11.01 21.06 2.65
N SER A 211 12.01 21.94 2.53
CA SER A 211 12.19 22.76 1.33
C SER A 211 13.15 22.17 0.28
N ARG A 212 14.16 21.42 0.72
CA ARG A 212 15.23 20.87 -0.14
C ARG A 212 15.31 19.36 -0.12
N GLY A 213 14.76 18.73 0.91
CA GLY A 213 14.99 17.33 1.22
C GLY A 213 16.36 17.09 1.85
N GLU A 214 16.50 15.94 2.50
CA GLU A 214 17.75 15.47 3.10
C GLU A 214 18.03 14.06 2.62
N ARG A 215 19.29 13.73 2.30
CA ARG A 215 19.64 12.39 1.82
C ARG A 215 19.83 11.47 3.01
N LEU A 216 19.22 10.29 2.96
CA LEU A 216 19.33 9.32 4.04
C LEU A 216 20.67 8.56 4.02
N THR A 217 21.15 8.21 5.20
CA THR A 217 22.27 7.28 5.37
C THR A 217 21.86 5.86 4.96
N PRO A 218 22.81 4.93 4.71
CA PRO A 218 22.49 3.53 4.41
C PRO A 218 21.60 2.87 5.47
N ARG A 219 21.84 3.18 6.75
CA ARG A 219 21.06 2.65 7.88
C ARG A 219 19.62 3.15 7.85
N GLU A 220 19.42 4.44 7.59
CA GLU A 220 18.09 5.05 7.54
C GLU A 220 17.32 4.62 6.28
N ALA A 221 18.00 4.49 5.14
CA ALA A 221 17.39 3.98 3.91
C ALA A 221 16.82 2.56 4.10
N GLU A 222 17.49 1.70 4.87
CA GLU A 222 16.98 0.37 5.19
C GLU A 222 15.72 0.39 6.08
N ASN A 223 15.45 1.46 6.81
CA ASN A 223 14.22 1.58 7.61
C ASN A 223 12.95 1.57 6.75
N ILE A 224 13.04 1.89 5.45
CA ILE A 224 11.91 1.70 4.51
C ILE A 224 11.42 0.25 4.57
N LEU A 225 12.33 -0.72 4.70
CA LEU A 225 12.00 -2.15 4.69
C LEU A 225 11.25 -2.62 5.94
N LYS A 226 11.13 -1.76 6.97
CA LYS A 226 10.39 -2.01 8.21
C LYS A 226 8.96 -1.49 8.15
N LEU A 227 8.60 -0.74 7.10
CA LEU A 227 7.27 -0.18 6.93
C LEU A 227 6.34 -1.19 6.27
N ASP A 228 5.08 -1.18 6.69
CA ASP A 228 3.98 -1.77 5.92
C ASP A 228 3.46 -0.73 4.94
N LEU A 229 3.52 -1.09 3.67
CA LEU A 229 3.24 -0.22 2.55
C LEU A 229 1.99 -0.71 1.82
N GLN A 230 1.34 0.20 1.12
CA GLN A 230 0.32 -0.10 0.13
C GLN A 230 0.61 0.74 -1.11
N GLU A 231 0.76 0.09 -2.28
CA GLU A 231 0.92 0.83 -3.53
C GLU A 231 -0.38 1.56 -3.87
N VAL A 232 -0.28 2.87 -4.14
CA VAL A 232 -1.43 3.73 -4.41
C VAL A 232 -1.29 4.35 -5.79
N ALA A 233 -2.43 4.69 -6.39
CA ALA A 233 -2.45 5.34 -7.69
C ALA A 233 -1.71 6.69 -7.66
N VAL A 234 -1.04 7.00 -8.77
CA VAL A 234 -0.35 8.28 -9.00
C VAL A 234 -1.02 8.96 -10.20
N PHE A 235 -1.30 10.25 -10.08
CA PHE A 235 -1.86 11.03 -11.18
C PHE A 235 -0.96 10.97 -12.41
N GLY A 236 -1.52 10.55 -13.56
CA GLY A 236 -0.77 10.46 -14.82
C GLY A 236 0.17 9.26 -14.94
N ALA A 237 0.13 8.31 -14.00
CA ALA A 237 0.83 7.03 -14.08
C ALA A 237 -0.11 5.87 -14.46
N SER A 238 0.46 4.69 -14.68
CA SER A 238 -0.33 3.47 -14.94
C SER A 238 -1.17 3.10 -13.72
N ALA A 239 -2.40 2.61 -13.95
CA ALA A 239 -3.30 2.25 -12.88
C ALA A 239 -2.75 1.07 -12.05
N VAL A 240 -2.84 1.19 -10.72
CA VAL A 240 -2.51 0.11 -9.79
C VAL A 240 -3.71 -0.84 -9.73
N ILE A 241 -3.54 -2.07 -10.22
CA ILE A 241 -4.57 -3.11 -10.12
C ILE A 241 -4.43 -3.76 -8.74
N GLN A 242 -5.35 -3.43 -7.81
CA GLN A 242 -5.52 -4.03 -6.48
C GLN A 242 -4.22 -4.32 -5.69
N SER A 243 -3.69 -3.32 -4.99
CA SER A 243 -2.60 -3.53 -4.01
C SER A 243 -3.18 -3.79 -2.61
N ALA A 244 -3.01 -5.00 -2.09
CA ALA A 244 -3.14 -5.26 -0.66
C ALA A 244 -1.95 -4.67 0.10
N PRO A 245 -2.11 -4.23 1.36
CA PRO A 245 -0.98 -3.87 2.21
C PRO A 245 -0.07 -5.07 2.46
N ALA A 246 1.24 -4.83 2.47
CA ALA A 246 2.25 -5.83 2.82
C ALA A 246 3.55 -5.15 3.24
N GLY A 247 4.47 -5.92 3.83
CA GLY A 247 5.80 -5.41 4.18
C GLY A 247 6.53 -4.85 2.95
N ALA A 248 7.23 -3.74 3.12
CA ALA A 248 7.91 -3.02 2.05
C ALA A 248 8.82 -3.90 1.17
N ARG A 249 9.45 -4.93 1.74
CA ARG A 249 10.27 -5.89 0.97
C ARG A 249 9.49 -6.58 -0.16
N HIS A 250 8.21 -6.85 0.06
CA HIS A 250 7.34 -7.53 -0.90
C HIS A 250 6.77 -6.55 -1.92
N ILE A 251 6.32 -5.38 -1.47
CA ILE A 251 5.62 -4.39 -2.31
C ILE A 251 6.55 -3.55 -3.19
N LEU A 252 7.79 -3.34 -2.76
CA LEU A 252 8.77 -2.59 -3.54
C LEU A 252 9.38 -3.39 -4.69
N ALA A 253 9.06 -4.68 -4.81
CA ALA A 253 9.37 -5.46 -6.00
C ALA A 253 8.62 -4.87 -7.23
N PRO A 254 9.11 -5.13 -8.46
CA PRO A 254 8.37 -4.77 -9.67
C PRO A 254 6.95 -5.34 -9.61
N SER A 255 5.99 -4.55 -10.08
CA SER A 255 4.62 -5.01 -10.20
C SER A 255 4.60 -6.35 -10.96
N LYS A 256 3.82 -7.30 -10.47
CA LYS A 256 3.47 -8.47 -11.29
C LYS A 256 2.89 -7.90 -12.58
N ALA A 257 3.54 -8.17 -13.72
CA ALA A 257 2.83 -8.06 -14.99
C ALA A 257 1.58 -8.92 -14.78
N GLY A 258 0.42 -8.27 -14.69
CA GLY A 258 -0.83 -9.00 -14.55
C GLY A 258 -0.83 -10.04 -15.65
N PRO A 259 -1.09 -11.32 -15.36
CA PRO A 259 -1.26 -12.29 -16.42
C PRO A 259 -2.27 -11.67 -17.38
N VAL A 260 -1.91 -11.57 -18.66
CA VAL A 260 -2.90 -11.37 -19.71
C VAL A 260 -3.85 -12.55 -19.51
N SER A 261 -5.01 -12.31 -18.89
CA SER A 261 -5.89 -13.33 -18.34
C SER A 261 -6.19 -14.38 -19.40
N GLN A 262 -5.50 -15.52 -19.31
CA GLN A 262 -5.89 -16.77 -20.00
C GLN A 262 -6.21 -17.89 -19.01
N SER A 263 -6.12 -17.61 -17.70
CA SER A 263 -6.64 -18.48 -16.64
C SER A 263 -6.93 -17.66 -15.39
N GLY A 264 -8.01 -18.01 -14.67
CA GLY A 264 -8.37 -17.33 -13.42
C GLY A 264 -7.22 -17.38 -12.41
N PHE A 265 -6.84 -16.23 -11.86
CA PHE A 265 -5.88 -16.16 -10.76
C PHE A 265 -6.64 -16.17 -9.43
N THR A 266 -6.21 -17.02 -8.50
CA THR A 266 -6.74 -17.06 -7.13
C THR A 266 -5.83 -16.20 -6.25
N VAL A 267 -6.34 -15.09 -5.72
CA VAL A 267 -5.63 -14.31 -4.71
C VAL A 267 -5.90 -14.99 -3.36
N ARG A 268 -4.88 -15.58 -2.75
CA ARG A 268 -4.95 -15.91 -1.32
C ARG A 268 -4.75 -14.62 -0.54
N GLU A 269 -5.66 -14.34 0.39
CA GLU A 269 -5.51 -13.22 1.32
C GLU A 269 -4.17 -13.37 2.08
N ALA A 270 -3.47 -12.26 2.35
CA ALA A 270 -2.16 -12.30 2.99
C ALA A 270 -2.26 -12.99 4.35
N GLU A 271 -1.54 -14.09 4.56
CA GLU A 271 -1.51 -14.82 5.83
C GLU A 271 -0.74 -14.00 6.88
N GLY A 272 -1.33 -13.79 8.06
CA GLY A 272 -0.74 -12.98 9.14
C GLY A 272 -1.81 -12.43 10.09
N PRO A 273 -1.42 -11.61 11.09
CA PRO A 273 -2.34 -11.14 12.09
C PRO A 273 -3.53 -10.35 11.51
N LYS A 274 -4.74 -10.59 12.02
CA LYS A 274 -5.98 -9.99 11.53
C LYS A 274 -6.81 -9.37 12.66
N HIS A 275 -7.47 -8.26 12.37
CA HIS A 275 -8.51 -7.70 13.23
C HIS A 275 -9.88 -8.06 12.69
N LEU A 276 -10.79 -8.44 13.59
CA LEU A 276 -12.23 -8.44 13.30
C LEU A 276 -12.74 -7.01 13.19
N TYR A 277 -13.78 -6.82 12.39
CA TYR A 277 -14.48 -5.55 12.28
C TYR A 277 -15.98 -5.75 11.99
N ILE A 278 -16.76 -4.71 12.32
CA ILE A 278 -18.12 -4.52 11.83
C ILE A 278 -18.18 -3.14 11.18
N LEU A 279 -18.56 -3.10 9.91
CA LEU A 279 -18.89 -1.87 9.20
C LEU A 279 -20.39 -1.62 9.28
N LYS A 280 -20.77 -0.36 9.42
CA LYS A 280 -22.16 0.10 9.32
C LYS A 280 -22.32 0.93 8.04
N LEU A 281 -23.44 0.78 7.36
CA LEU A 281 -23.79 1.67 6.26
C LEU A 281 -24.24 3.01 6.83
N ARG A 282 -23.54 4.07 6.44
CA ARG A 282 -23.94 5.48 6.61
C ARG A 282 -24.79 5.90 5.42
N GLY A 283 -25.93 6.52 5.69
CA GLY A 283 -26.93 6.95 4.71
C GLY A 283 -28.32 6.54 5.16
N ASP A 284 -29.33 6.82 4.33
CA ASP A 284 -30.72 6.43 4.60
C ASP A 284 -30.91 4.93 4.31
N ALA A 285 -31.00 4.13 5.38
CA ALA A 285 -31.18 2.69 5.28
C ALA A 285 -32.52 2.30 4.61
N ASP A 286 -33.57 3.11 4.80
CA ASP A 286 -34.88 2.85 4.20
C ASP A 286 -34.79 3.06 2.69
N ALA A 287 -34.15 4.14 2.26
CA ALA A 287 -33.88 4.42 0.85
C ALA A 287 -32.98 3.34 0.21
N PHE A 288 -32.00 2.82 0.95
CA PHE A 288 -31.10 1.76 0.45
C PHE A 288 -31.83 0.43 0.26
N LEU A 289 -32.76 0.09 1.16
CA LEU A 289 -33.52 -1.17 1.10
C LEU A 289 -34.76 -1.09 0.21
N GLY A 290 -35.23 0.11 -0.13
CA GLY A 290 -36.53 0.34 -0.75
C GLY A 290 -37.71 0.02 0.16
N LYS A 291 -37.49 -0.09 1.48
CA LYS A 291 -38.49 -0.39 2.51
C LYS A 291 -37.99 0.00 3.89
N GLN A 292 -38.90 0.16 4.85
CA GLN A 292 -38.56 0.54 6.22
C GLN A 292 -37.62 -0.47 6.89
N ALA A 293 -36.52 0.05 7.45
CA ALA A 293 -35.54 -0.69 8.23
C ALA A 293 -36.00 -0.92 9.68
N ASN A 294 -37.05 -0.23 10.14
CA ASN A 294 -37.65 -0.41 11.47
C ASN A 294 -36.61 -0.33 12.61
N GLY A 295 -35.76 0.70 12.58
CA GLY A 295 -34.71 0.92 13.58
C GLY A 295 -33.51 -0.04 13.48
N HIS A 296 -33.50 -0.95 12.51
CA HIS A 296 -32.35 -1.79 12.22
C HIS A 296 -31.33 -1.03 11.36
N ILE A 297 -30.07 -1.43 11.46
CA ILE A 297 -28.97 -0.87 10.68
C ILE A 297 -28.42 -1.93 9.71
N ILE A 298 -27.89 -1.47 8.59
CA ILE A 298 -27.21 -2.34 7.62
C ILE A 298 -25.75 -2.46 8.04
N VAL A 299 -25.29 -3.69 8.23
CA VAL A 299 -23.93 -3.98 8.66
C VAL A 299 -23.26 -5.03 7.79
N LYS A 300 -21.93 -5.01 7.80
CA LYS A 300 -21.06 -6.06 7.28
C LYS A 300 -20.06 -6.44 8.36
N ALA A 301 -20.05 -7.70 8.76
CA ALA A 301 -19.01 -8.27 9.61
C ALA A 301 -17.91 -8.89 8.75
N GLY A 302 -16.65 -8.78 9.19
CA GLY A 302 -15.52 -9.41 8.51
C GLY A 302 -14.21 -9.28 9.27
N PHE A 303 -13.11 -9.68 8.64
CA PHE A 303 -11.76 -9.48 9.17
C PHE A 303 -10.79 -8.90 8.12
N SER A 304 -9.74 -8.23 8.59
CA SER A 304 -8.71 -7.62 7.74
C SER A 304 -7.46 -7.33 8.58
N CYS A 305 -6.29 -7.25 7.95
CA CYS A 305 -5.10 -6.70 8.60
C CYS A 305 -5.22 -5.19 8.87
N SER A 306 -5.99 -4.46 8.05
CA SER A 306 -6.36 -3.06 8.28
C SER A 306 -7.85 -2.86 7.99
N PRO A 307 -8.72 -2.83 9.01
CA PRO A 307 -10.14 -2.54 8.86
C PRO A 307 -10.41 -1.16 8.23
N LYS A 308 -9.58 -0.16 8.52
CA LYS A 308 -9.69 1.20 7.95
C LYS A 308 -9.44 1.20 6.44
N THR A 309 -8.36 0.55 6.00
CA THR A 309 -8.07 0.40 4.55
C THR A 309 -9.16 -0.40 3.84
N ARG A 310 -9.69 -1.44 4.49
CA ARG A 310 -10.80 -2.23 3.94
C ARG A 310 -12.07 -1.38 3.77
N ARG A 311 -12.42 -0.56 4.76
CA ARG A 311 -13.52 0.42 4.67
C ARG A 311 -13.30 1.37 3.49
N ASP A 312 -12.11 1.95 3.36
CA ASP A 312 -11.80 2.93 2.30
C ASP A 312 -11.88 2.29 0.91
N THR A 313 -11.41 1.04 0.79
CA THR A 313 -11.54 0.25 -0.43
C THR A 313 -13.01 0.03 -0.80
N LEU A 314 -13.85 -0.36 0.15
CA LEU A 314 -15.29 -0.52 -0.09
C LEU A 314 -15.96 0.82 -0.46
N ASN A 315 -15.53 1.92 0.16
CA ASN A 315 -16.04 3.25 -0.16
C ASN A 315 -15.60 3.77 -1.53
N SER A 316 -14.46 3.31 -2.06
CA SER A 316 -14.02 3.69 -3.41
C SER A 316 -14.97 3.22 -4.52
N ALA A 317 -15.83 2.23 -4.23
CA ALA A 317 -16.84 1.75 -5.15
C ALA A 317 -18.15 2.57 -5.12
N PHE A 318 -18.36 3.42 -4.11
CA PHE A 318 -19.52 4.29 -4.07
C PHE A 318 -19.22 5.63 -4.75
N PRO A 319 -20.13 6.15 -5.60
CA PRO A 319 -20.05 7.54 -6.02
C PRO A 319 -20.22 8.45 -4.78
N ASN A 320 -19.43 9.53 -4.71
CA ASN A 320 -19.44 10.42 -3.55
C ASN A 320 -20.87 10.87 -3.20
N PHE A 321 -21.20 10.87 -1.89
CA PHE A 321 -22.23 11.66 -1.18
C PHE A 321 -23.45 10.95 -0.58
N SER A 322 -24.06 9.91 -1.17
CA SER A 322 -25.32 9.36 -0.61
C SER A 322 -25.16 8.21 0.38
N PHE A 323 -24.16 7.34 0.17
CA PHE A 323 -23.91 6.18 1.00
C PHE A 323 -22.42 5.98 1.25
N GLY A 324 -22.07 5.32 2.34
CA GLY A 324 -20.71 4.90 2.60
C GLY A 324 -20.63 4.00 3.82
N TRP A 325 -19.57 3.23 3.93
CA TRP A 325 -19.26 2.42 5.10
C TRP A 325 -18.53 3.24 6.16
N GLU A 326 -19.00 3.14 7.39
CA GLU A 326 -18.33 3.59 8.59
C GLU A 326 -17.88 2.39 9.44
N LEU A 327 -16.77 2.54 10.14
CA LEU A 327 -16.24 1.50 11.02
C LEU A 327 -16.98 1.61 12.35
N LEU A 328 -17.85 0.64 12.65
CA LEU A 328 -18.64 0.61 13.88
C LEU A 328 -17.88 -0.11 15.01
N HIS A 329 -17.28 -1.26 14.69
CA HIS A 329 -16.39 -1.98 15.58
C HIS A 329 -15.13 -2.40 14.84
N SER A 330 -14.00 -2.37 15.55
CA SER A 330 -12.70 -2.82 15.07
C SER A 330 -11.84 -3.20 16.26
N GLY A 331 -11.14 -4.33 16.18
CA GLY A 331 -10.21 -4.73 17.24
C GLY A 331 -9.18 -3.63 17.50
N ALA A 332 -8.66 -3.02 16.43
CA ALA A 332 -7.68 -1.94 16.50
C ALA A 332 -8.18 -0.69 17.23
N ASP A 333 -9.45 -0.31 17.05
CA ASP A 333 -10.01 0.89 17.71
C ASP A 333 -10.44 0.62 19.17
N GLN A 334 -10.58 -0.66 19.55
CA GLN A 334 -10.94 -1.09 20.89
C GLN A 334 -9.76 -1.64 21.71
N GLY A 335 -8.52 -1.48 21.22
CA GLY A 335 -7.31 -1.95 21.91
C GLY A 335 -7.21 -3.48 21.99
N ILE A 336 -7.88 -4.21 21.11
CA ILE A 336 -7.79 -5.67 20.99
C ILE A 336 -6.67 -5.99 20.00
N ASP A 337 -5.68 -6.75 20.46
CA ASP A 337 -4.58 -7.24 19.61
C ASP A 337 -5.11 -8.03 18.41
N ALA A 338 -4.34 -7.99 17.31
CA ALA A 338 -4.66 -8.76 16.13
C ALA A 338 -4.64 -10.27 16.45
N TYR A 339 -5.62 -11.00 15.93
CA TYR A 339 -5.65 -12.46 16.03
C TYR A 339 -4.47 -13.06 15.24
N PRO A 340 -3.79 -14.11 15.75
CA PRO A 340 -2.50 -14.54 15.20
C PRO A 340 -2.55 -15.01 13.74
N THR A 341 -3.66 -15.62 13.31
CA THR A 341 -3.81 -16.19 11.96
C THR A 341 -5.18 -15.88 11.36
N SER A 342 -5.28 -16.06 10.04
CA SER A 342 -6.54 -15.95 9.30
C SER A 342 -7.60 -16.94 9.81
N ASP A 343 -7.19 -18.12 10.28
CA ASP A 343 -8.10 -19.15 10.80
C ASP A 343 -8.86 -18.66 12.06
N HIS A 344 -8.18 -18.00 13.00
CA HIS A 344 -8.81 -17.43 14.20
C HIS A 344 -9.83 -16.36 13.82
N ALA A 345 -9.44 -15.45 12.92
CA ALA A 345 -10.29 -14.36 12.49
C ALA A 345 -11.48 -14.85 11.66
N LEU A 346 -11.30 -15.90 10.85
CA LEU A 346 -12.39 -16.55 10.11
C LEU A 346 -13.38 -17.23 11.06
N ALA A 347 -12.91 -17.87 12.14
CA ALA A 347 -13.79 -18.43 13.17
C ALA A 347 -14.64 -17.33 13.82
N GLY A 348 -14.02 -16.21 14.17
CA GLY A 348 -14.73 -15.04 14.70
C GLY A 348 -15.73 -14.44 13.72
N GLU A 349 -15.36 -14.26 12.45
CA GLU A 349 -16.26 -13.75 11.41
C GLU A 349 -17.49 -14.65 11.24
N LYS A 350 -17.29 -15.98 11.13
CA LYS A 350 -18.40 -16.94 11.00
C LYS A 350 -19.33 -16.87 12.21
N ALA A 351 -18.78 -16.72 13.41
CA ALA A 351 -19.57 -16.58 14.62
C ALA A 351 -20.39 -15.27 14.63
N MET A 352 -19.80 -14.14 14.22
CA MET A 352 -20.52 -12.87 14.02
C MET A 352 -21.67 -13.04 13.01
N GLN A 353 -21.38 -13.62 11.84
CA GLN A 353 -22.36 -13.80 10.76
C GLN A 353 -23.50 -14.74 11.17
N THR A 354 -23.20 -15.77 11.97
CA THR A 354 -24.22 -16.66 12.53
C THR A 354 -25.20 -15.89 13.41
N VAL A 355 -24.69 -15.06 14.33
CA VAL A 355 -25.51 -14.21 15.19
C VAL A 355 -26.32 -13.20 14.37
N LEU A 356 -25.75 -12.64 13.30
CA LEU A 356 -26.42 -11.68 12.39
C LEU A 356 -27.46 -12.33 11.45
N CYS A 357 -27.60 -13.66 11.49
CA CYS A 357 -28.67 -14.39 10.81
C CYS A 357 -29.83 -14.77 11.75
N GLU A 358 -29.73 -14.50 13.05
CA GLU A 358 -30.75 -14.86 14.04
C GLU A 358 -31.97 -13.92 13.94
N ALA A 359 -33.07 -14.44 13.40
CA ALA A 359 -34.38 -13.80 13.43
C ALA A 359 -34.96 -13.79 14.87
N PRO A 360 -35.83 -12.82 15.24
CA PRO A 360 -36.36 -11.73 14.40
C PRO A 360 -35.50 -10.46 14.40
N ARG A 361 -34.45 -10.39 15.24
CA ARG A 361 -33.66 -9.17 15.48
C ARG A 361 -32.58 -8.91 14.43
N SER A 362 -32.34 -9.89 13.56
CA SER A 362 -31.47 -9.73 12.41
C SER A 362 -31.90 -10.64 11.26
N ARG A 363 -31.45 -10.28 10.06
CA ARG A 363 -31.59 -11.13 8.87
C ARG A 363 -30.49 -10.80 7.86
N SER A 364 -30.09 -11.82 7.11
CA SER A 364 -29.25 -11.62 5.94
C SER A 364 -29.98 -10.81 4.87
N LEU A 365 -29.24 -9.92 4.21
CA LEU A 365 -29.66 -9.21 3.00
C LEU A 365 -29.09 -9.85 1.73
N GLY A 366 -28.43 -11.02 1.86
CA GLY A 366 -27.68 -11.67 0.80
C GLY A 366 -26.20 -11.29 0.81
N GLY A 367 -25.36 -12.22 0.35
CA GLY A 367 -23.90 -12.05 0.37
C GLY A 367 -23.36 -11.84 1.78
N GLU A 368 -22.63 -10.74 1.98
CA GLU A 368 -21.93 -10.41 3.22
C GLU A 368 -22.63 -9.31 4.05
N PHE A 369 -23.91 -9.00 3.75
CA PHE A 369 -24.65 -7.89 4.34
C PHE A 369 -25.83 -8.37 5.21
N PHE A 370 -26.06 -7.66 6.30
CA PHE A 370 -27.08 -8.00 7.29
C PHE A 370 -27.87 -6.76 7.69
N LEU A 371 -29.16 -6.93 7.92
CA LEU A 371 -30.01 -5.94 8.57
C LEU A 371 -30.19 -6.38 10.03
N ALA A 372 -29.70 -5.61 10.98
CA ALA A 372 -29.64 -6.02 12.38
C ALA A 372 -30.02 -4.90 13.35
N HIS A 373 -30.69 -5.25 14.44
CA HIS A 373 -30.90 -4.35 15.57
C HIS A 373 -29.55 -4.06 16.24
N PRO A 374 -29.29 -2.84 16.74
CA PRO A 374 -28.01 -2.50 17.39
C PRO A 374 -27.55 -3.51 18.46
N ASP A 375 -28.46 -3.99 19.31
CA ASP A 375 -28.13 -5.00 20.33
C ASP A 375 -27.61 -6.32 19.73
N GLN A 376 -28.16 -6.73 18.59
CA GLN A 376 -27.71 -7.93 17.89
C GLN A 376 -26.32 -7.73 17.27
N VAL A 377 -25.99 -6.50 16.87
CA VAL A 377 -24.65 -6.14 16.39
C VAL A 377 -23.62 -6.20 17.52
N THR A 378 -23.96 -5.68 18.71
CA THR A 378 -23.11 -5.81 19.90
C THR A 378 -22.91 -7.27 20.29
N LYS A 379 -23.99 -8.07 20.34
CA LYS A 379 -23.90 -9.52 20.59
C LYS A 379 -23.01 -10.22 19.58
N ALA A 380 -23.17 -9.90 18.28
CA ALA A 380 -22.36 -10.48 17.23
C ALA A 380 -20.88 -10.17 17.46
N TRP A 381 -20.54 -8.91 17.74
CA TRP A 381 -19.18 -8.47 18.03
C TRP A 381 -18.54 -9.25 19.19
N GLU A 382 -19.25 -9.39 20.32
CA GLU A 382 -18.77 -10.12 21.49
C GLU A 382 -18.53 -11.61 21.17
N VAL A 383 -19.53 -12.26 20.59
CA VAL A 383 -19.46 -13.70 20.22
C VAL A 383 -18.34 -13.95 19.21
N GLY A 384 -18.15 -13.05 18.24
CA GLY A 384 -17.07 -13.13 17.26
C GLY A 384 -15.69 -13.07 17.89
N ASN A 385 -15.48 -12.14 18.82
CA ASN A 385 -14.19 -12.03 19.52
C ASN A 385 -13.93 -13.24 20.44
N THR A 386 -14.95 -13.75 21.13
CA THR A 386 -14.82 -14.97 21.94
C THR A 386 -14.43 -16.16 21.08
N ALA A 387 -15.16 -16.40 19.98
CA ALA A 387 -14.89 -17.52 19.07
C ALA A 387 -13.49 -17.43 18.43
N ALA A 388 -13.02 -16.23 18.09
CA ALA A 388 -11.67 -16.04 17.56
C ALA A 388 -10.58 -16.30 18.61
N LYS A 389 -10.82 -15.98 19.89
CA LYS A 389 -9.88 -16.27 21.00
C LYS A 389 -9.84 -17.75 21.36
N GLU A 390 -10.98 -18.42 21.33
CA GLU A 390 -11.14 -19.83 21.70
C GLU A 390 -10.83 -20.79 20.56
N PHE A 391 -10.50 -20.29 19.37
CA PHE A 391 -10.20 -21.12 18.21
C PHE A 391 -8.98 -22.01 18.47
N VAL A 392 -9.22 -23.32 18.50
CA VAL A 392 -8.19 -24.37 18.52
C VAL A 392 -8.25 -25.11 17.19
N LYS A 393 -7.09 -25.27 16.57
CA LYS A 393 -6.95 -25.84 15.22
C LYS A 393 -7.22 -27.34 15.15
#